data_AF-A0A967Y8I9-F1
#
_entry.id   AF-A0A967Y8I9-F1
#
_cell.length_a   1.000
_cell.length_b   1.000
_cell.length_c   1.000
_cell.angle_alpha   90.00
_cell.angle_beta   90.00
_cell.angle_gamma   90.00
#
_symmetry.space_group_name_H-M   'P 1'
#
loop_
_entity.id
_entity.type
_entity.pdbx_description
1 polymer ?
#
loop_
_entity_poly.entity_id
_entity_poly.type
_entity_poly.pdbx_seq_one_letter_code
_entity_poly.pdbx_strand_id
1 'polypeptide(L)'
;MNDRFAKKYKEIRNLCLAAGCLMIVAASPLIMAQESEAPIDEYKKKAQDISREIEKGRAKIQKFTHKESDIIQQLNQTDRNLDRSRKRTAGLSREIERLNKKIADSTASAENLAQQIKANEQYVAKRLVALYKLNRLGKFQALASAENLQELLQRKRAIEQILAQDEKVVKDLMNNRREFEIVRSQLEANRNKKSRQADAYR
;
A
#
# COMPACT_ATOMS: atom_id res chain seq x y z
N MET A 1 25.84 119.30 72.99
CA MET A 1 27.28 119.16 73.25
C MET A 1 27.60 117.68 73.25
N ASN A 2 28.30 117.07 72.31
CA ASN A 2 28.80 117.40 70.97
C ASN A 2 28.94 116.00 70.36
N ASP A 3 28.15 115.66 69.35
CA ASP A 3 28.48 115.99 67.98
C ASP A 3 29.96 115.74 67.69
N ARG A 4 30.26 114.48 67.36
CA ARG A 4 31.52 114.17 66.72
C ARG A 4 31.26 113.14 65.65
N PHE A 5 31.25 113.69 64.44
CA PHE A 5 31.58 113.02 63.20
C PHE A 5 30.39 112.45 62.43
N ALA A 6 29.44 113.35 62.21
CA ALA A 6 28.91 113.70 60.88
C ALA A 6 30.02 113.94 59.82
N LYS A 7 30.95 112.99 59.68
CA LYS A 7 32.14 113.10 58.84
C LYS A 7 32.35 111.81 58.04
N LYS A 8 31.28 111.30 57.43
CA LYS A 8 31.37 110.33 56.32
C LYS A 8 30.16 110.35 55.39
N TYR A 9 29.44 111.48 55.35
CA TYR A 9 28.40 111.82 54.35
C TYR A 9 28.99 112.40 53.04
N LYS A 10 30.29 112.17 52.83
CA LYS A 10 31.08 112.52 51.65
C LYS A 10 31.72 111.18 51.27
N GLU A 11 31.33 110.43 50.27
CA GLU A 11 30.78 110.71 48.94
C GLU A 11 29.92 109.49 48.60
N ILE A 12 28.62 109.62 48.33
CA ILE A 12 28.10 109.89 46.98
C ILE A 12 29.05 109.39 45.89
N ARG A 13 29.34 108.09 45.86
CA ARG A 13 29.65 107.37 44.63
C ARG A 13 29.53 105.87 44.84
N ASN A 14 28.30 105.37 44.76
CA ASN A 14 27.93 104.20 43.98
C ASN A 14 26.66 103.55 44.52
N LEU A 15 25.75 103.25 43.60
CA LEU A 15 24.66 102.31 43.72
C LEU A 15 23.42 102.78 44.50
N CYS A 16 22.83 103.89 44.01
CA CYS A 16 21.43 103.77 43.64
C CYS A 16 21.37 103.05 42.28
N LEU A 17 20.40 102.15 42.15
CA LEU A 17 19.81 101.66 40.89
C LEU A 17 20.57 100.56 40.14
N ALA A 18 20.19 99.32 40.42
CA ALA A 18 19.61 98.36 39.46
C ALA A 18 19.65 96.98 40.14
N ALA A 19 18.55 96.51 40.70
CA ALA A 19 17.53 95.76 39.97
C ALA A 19 18.10 94.46 39.36
N GLY A 20 17.70 93.34 39.97
CA GLY A 20 17.59 92.06 39.26
C GLY A 20 18.64 91.02 39.59
N CYS A 21 18.13 89.83 39.92
CA CYS A 21 18.79 88.52 39.83
C CYS A 21 19.60 88.03 41.03
N LEU A 22 18.88 87.47 42.00
CA LEU A 22 19.15 86.16 42.61
C LEU A 22 17.86 85.78 43.39
N MET A 23 16.86 85.03 42.90
CA MET A 23 16.81 83.91 41.96
C MET A 23 17.96 82.93 42.14
N ILE A 24 18.11 82.40 43.35
CA ILE A 24 18.61 81.04 43.55
C ILE A 24 17.64 80.28 44.47
N VAL A 25 16.87 79.41 43.82
CA VAL A 25 16.69 77.98 44.17
C VAL A 25 16.10 77.66 45.55
N ALA A 26 14.78 77.51 45.58
CA ALA A 26 14.05 76.36 46.12
C ALA A 26 12.55 76.62 45.96
N ALA A 27 11.69 75.81 45.36
CA ALA A 27 11.82 74.61 44.55
C ALA A 27 10.51 74.56 43.75
N SER A 28 10.56 74.65 42.43
CA SER A 28 9.54 73.97 41.61
C SER A 28 9.94 72.49 41.61
N PRO A 29 8.98 71.59 41.77
CA PRO A 29 8.32 71.14 40.55
C PRO A 29 6.81 71.27 40.61
N LEU A 30 6.31 71.86 39.54
CA LEU A 30 5.14 71.41 38.82
C LEU A 30 5.20 69.89 38.62
N ILE A 31 4.59 69.12 39.53
CA ILE A 31 3.92 67.85 39.21
C ILE A 31 2.68 67.85 40.12
N MET A 32 1.58 68.45 39.68
CA MET A 32 0.29 67.89 40.06
C MET A 32 0.30 66.51 39.43
N ALA A 33 0.70 65.53 40.22
CA ALA A 33 0.38 64.15 39.93
C ALA A 33 -1.14 64.15 39.91
N GLN A 34 -1.71 64.16 38.70
CA GLN A 34 -3.02 63.59 38.51
C GLN A 34 -2.82 62.10 38.74
N GLU A 35 -2.68 61.74 40.01
CA GLU A 35 -2.76 60.39 40.50
C GLU A 35 -4.22 60.03 40.24
N SER A 36 -4.44 59.48 39.05
CA SER A 36 -5.65 58.76 38.73
C SER A 36 -5.73 57.62 39.73
N GLU A 37 -6.25 57.88 40.93
CA GLU A 37 -6.79 56.88 41.85
C GLU A 37 -8.01 56.25 41.17
N ALA A 38 -7.78 55.48 40.11
CA ALA A 38 -8.55 54.27 39.98
C ALA A 38 -8.25 53.51 41.28
N PRO A 39 -9.26 53.23 42.13
CA PRO A 39 -9.02 52.68 43.45
C PRO A 39 -8.19 51.41 43.27
N ILE A 40 -7.20 51.18 44.14
CA ILE A 40 -6.30 50.00 44.09
C ILE A 40 -7.10 48.70 43.90
N ASP A 41 -8.34 48.65 44.39
CA ASP A 41 -9.31 47.59 44.17
C ASP A 41 -9.71 47.35 42.71
N GLU A 42 -9.82 48.38 41.87
CA GLU A 42 -10.08 48.27 40.43
C GLU A 42 -8.90 47.62 39.70
N TYR A 43 -7.66 48.00 40.03
CA TYR A 43 -6.47 47.35 39.48
C TYR A 43 -6.35 45.89 39.94
N LYS A 44 -6.66 45.62 41.20
CA LYS A 44 -6.71 44.26 41.74
C LYS A 44 -7.75 43.40 41.02
N LYS A 45 -8.93 43.96 40.74
CA LYS A 45 -9.99 43.30 39.96
C LYS A 45 -9.58 43.05 38.51
N LYS A 46 -8.98 44.03 37.84
CA LYS A 46 -8.43 43.86 36.47
C LYS A 46 -7.34 42.79 36.42
N ALA A 47 -6.44 42.75 37.41
CA ALA A 47 -5.42 41.72 37.50
C ALA A 47 -6.04 40.32 37.69
N GLN A 48 -7.06 40.19 38.54
CA GLN A 48 -7.82 38.94 38.71
C GLN A 48 -8.53 38.52 37.41
N ASP A 49 -9.13 39.45 36.68
CA ASP A 49 -9.78 39.19 35.39
C ASP A 49 -8.76 38.71 34.34
N ILE A 50 -7.61 39.37 34.24
CA ILE A 50 -6.51 38.96 33.37
C ILE A 50 -6.00 37.57 33.76
N SER A 51 -5.81 37.29 35.05
CA SER A 51 -5.41 35.95 35.52
C SER A 51 -6.44 34.89 35.13
N ARG A 52 -7.74 35.18 35.26
CA ARG A 52 -8.81 34.26 34.82
C ARG A 52 -8.78 34.01 33.31
N GLU A 53 -8.55 35.03 32.51
CA GLU A 53 -8.42 34.88 31.05
C GLU A 53 -7.16 34.11 30.64
N ILE A 54 -6.04 34.31 31.35
CA ILE A 54 -4.82 33.51 31.16
C ILE A 54 -5.09 32.03 31.47
N GLU A 55 -5.75 31.71 32.58
CA GLU A 55 -6.07 30.33 32.93
C GLU A 55 -7.03 29.67 31.93
N LYS A 56 -8.04 30.41 31.45
CA LYS A 56 -8.91 29.94 30.35
C LYS A 56 -8.11 29.71 29.07
N GLY A 57 -7.16 30.58 28.75
CA GLY A 57 -6.26 30.45 27.60
C GLY A 57 -5.39 29.21 27.70
N ARG A 58 -4.75 28.98 28.86
CA ARG A 58 -3.94 27.79 29.15
C ARG A 58 -4.74 26.50 29.02
N ALA A 59 -5.95 26.46 29.58
CA ALA A 59 -6.84 25.30 29.46
C ALA A 59 -7.24 25.02 28.00
N LYS A 60 -7.50 26.07 27.19
CA LYS A 60 -7.77 25.92 25.75
C LYS A 60 -6.54 25.36 25.01
N ILE A 61 -5.35 25.89 25.26
CA ILE A 61 -4.10 25.40 24.66
C ILE A 61 -3.91 23.92 24.99
N GLN A 62 -4.02 23.55 26.27
CA GLN A 62 -3.89 22.15 26.69
C GLN A 62 -4.89 21.25 25.97
N LYS A 63 -6.17 21.67 25.85
CA LYS A 63 -7.19 20.93 25.10
C LYS A 63 -6.83 20.78 23.62
N PHE A 64 -6.28 21.81 22.99
CA PHE A 64 -5.82 21.73 21.60
C PHE A 64 -4.62 20.80 21.46
N THR A 65 -3.63 20.85 22.35
CA THR A 65 -2.48 19.95 22.34
C THR A 65 -2.89 18.49 22.48
N HIS A 66 -3.86 18.16 23.34
CA HIS A 66 -4.37 16.80 23.45
C HIS A 66 -5.06 16.35 22.15
N LYS A 67 -5.91 17.20 21.58
CA LYS A 67 -6.56 16.92 20.29
C LYS A 67 -5.55 16.71 19.16
N GLU A 68 -4.51 17.53 19.12
CA GLU A 68 -3.43 17.40 18.13
C GLU A 68 -2.70 16.05 18.29
N SER A 69 -2.39 15.66 19.53
CA SER A 69 -1.79 14.35 19.82
C SER A 69 -2.69 13.20 19.37
N ASP A 70 -3.98 13.25 19.68
CA ASP A 70 -4.96 12.24 19.27
C ASP A 70 -5.06 12.14 17.74
N ILE A 71 -5.08 13.27 17.03
CA ILE A 71 -5.11 13.32 15.56
C ILE A 71 -3.84 12.69 14.97
N ILE A 72 -2.66 13.00 15.52
CA ILE A 72 -1.39 12.41 15.07
C ILE A 72 -1.39 10.89 15.28
N GLN A 73 -1.92 10.40 16.41
CA GLN A 73 -2.04 8.97 16.66
C GLN A 73 -2.98 8.29 15.66
N GLN A 74 -4.14 8.90 15.37
CA GLN A 74 -5.09 8.40 14.37
C GLN A 74 -4.49 8.39 12.96
N LEU A 75 -3.72 9.43 12.58
CA LEU A 75 -3.04 9.50 11.31
C LEU A 75 -1.99 8.39 11.17
N ASN A 76 -1.15 8.21 12.18
CA ASN A 76 -0.17 7.11 12.24
C ASN A 76 -0.84 5.73 12.13
N GLN A 77 -2.00 5.55 12.77
CA GLN A 77 -2.75 4.30 12.65
C GLN A 77 -3.30 4.10 11.23
N THR A 78 -3.80 5.15 10.61
CA THR A 78 -4.33 5.15 9.24
C THR A 78 -3.23 4.83 8.23
N ASP A 79 -2.06 5.45 8.36
CA ASP A 79 -0.90 5.18 7.50
C ASP A 79 -0.42 3.74 7.61
N ARG A 80 -0.36 3.19 8.83
CA ARG A 80 -0.03 1.77 9.05
C ARG A 80 -1.07 0.84 8.42
N ASN A 81 -2.36 1.18 8.49
CA ASN A 81 -3.42 0.40 7.85
C ASN A 81 -3.34 0.49 6.32
N LEU A 82 -3.03 1.68 5.78
CA LEU A 82 -2.86 1.91 4.35
C LEU A 82 -1.67 1.13 3.79
N ASP A 83 -0.52 1.14 4.46
CA ASP A 83 0.65 0.35 4.08
C ASP A 83 0.37 -1.15 4.07
N ARG A 84 -0.32 -1.67 5.10
CA ARG A 84 -0.76 -3.08 5.13
C ARG A 84 -1.68 -3.42 3.96
N SER A 85 -2.64 -2.54 3.66
CA SER A 85 -3.57 -2.73 2.54
C SER A 85 -2.86 -2.74 1.19
N ARG A 86 -1.90 -1.82 0.98
CA ARG A 86 -1.05 -1.77 -0.22
C ARG A 86 -0.23 -3.05 -0.39
N LYS A 87 0.42 -3.51 0.68
CA LYS A 87 1.20 -4.77 0.69
C LYS A 87 0.32 -5.97 0.36
N ARG A 88 -0.88 -6.06 0.96
CA ARG A 88 -1.84 -7.13 0.68
C ARG A 88 -2.29 -7.11 -0.78
N THR A 89 -2.63 -5.95 -1.32
CA THR A 89 -3.02 -5.77 -2.72
C THR A 89 -1.90 -6.20 -3.66
N ALA A 90 -0.66 -5.75 -3.43
CA ALA A 90 0.49 -6.15 -4.24
C ALA A 90 0.75 -7.67 -4.17
N GLY A 91 0.59 -8.29 -3.00
CA GLY A 91 0.70 -9.73 -2.81
C GLY A 91 -0.36 -10.50 -3.62
N LEU A 92 -1.63 -10.08 -3.53
CA LEU A 92 -2.74 -10.69 -4.26
C LEU A 92 -2.59 -10.54 -5.77
N SER A 93 -2.20 -9.37 -6.27
CA SER A 93 -1.97 -9.16 -7.71
C SER A 93 -0.93 -10.13 -8.27
N ARG A 94 0.19 -10.34 -7.55
CA ARG A 94 1.21 -11.33 -7.94
C ARG A 94 0.67 -12.75 -7.92
N GLU A 95 -0.21 -13.08 -6.99
CA GLU A 95 -0.82 -14.42 -6.93
C GLU A 95 -1.79 -14.66 -8.08
N ILE A 96 -2.62 -13.66 -8.43
CA ILE A 96 -3.51 -13.70 -9.59
C ILE A 96 -2.71 -13.87 -10.88
N GLU A 97 -1.59 -13.15 -11.03
CA GLU A 97 -0.71 -13.29 -12.20
C GLU A 97 -0.13 -14.71 -12.31
N ARG A 98 0.35 -15.27 -11.20
CA ARG A 98 0.82 -16.67 -11.16
C ARG A 98 -0.28 -17.66 -11.51
N LEU A 99 -1.50 -17.45 -11.03
CA LEU A 99 -2.64 -18.30 -11.36
C LEU A 99 -3.02 -18.19 -12.84
N ASN A 100 -2.98 -17.00 -13.43
CA ASN A 100 -3.21 -16.80 -14.86
C ASN A 100 -2.21 -17.59 -15.69
N LYS A 101 -0.92 -17.54 -15.34
CA LYS A 101 0.12 -18.31 -16.02
C LYS A 101 -0.16 -19.82 -15.94
N LYS A 102 -0.45 -20.34 -14.74
CA LYS A 102 -0.81 -21.75 -14.55
C LYS A 102 -2.04 -22.16 -15.37
N ILE A 103 -3.07 -21.30 -15.42
CA ILE A 103 -4.28 -21.54 -16.22
C ILE A 103 -3.94 -21.61 -17.71
N ALA A 104 -3.11 -20.69 -18.21
CA ALA A 104 -2.68 -20.70 -19.61
C ALA A 104 -1.89 -21.98 -19.95
N ASP A 105 -0.89 -22.32 -19.12
CA ASP A 105 -0.07 -23.52 -19.30
C ASP A 105 -0.91 -24.81 -19.26
N SER A 106 -1.82 -24.94 -18.28
CA SER A 106 -2.72 -26.10 -18.20
C SER A 106 -3.71 -26.17 -19.36
N THR A 107 -4.18 -25.02 -19.87
CA THR A 107 -5.09 -24.98 -21.02
C THR A 107 -4.38 -25.48 -22.28
N ALA A 108 -3.17 -24.99 -22.54
CA ALA A 108 -2.36 -25.42 -23.68
C ALA A 108 -2.04 -26.93 -23.61
N SER A 109 -1.67 -27.42 -22.41
CA SER A 109 -1.42 -28.86 -22.20
C SER A 109 -2.68 -29.70 -22.44
N ALA A 110 -3.84 -29.26 -21.95
CA ALA A 110 -5.11 -29.96 -22.18
C ALA A 110 -5.47 -30.01 -23.66
N GLU A 111 -5.31 -28.92 -24.40
CA GLU A 111 -5.56 -28.85 -25.85
C GLU A 111 -4.64 -29.80 -26.62
N ASN A 112 -3.35 -29.83 -26.29
CA ASN A 112 -2.38 -30.74 -26.91
C ASN A 112 -2.75 -32.21 -26.64
N LEU A 113 -3.03 -32.56 -25.37
CA LEU A 113 -3.47 -33.91 -24.99
C LEU A 113 -4.76 -34.31 -25.72
N ALA A 114 -5.74 -33.41 -25.84
CA ALA A 114 -6.98 -33.68 -26.57
C ALA A 114 -6.73 -33.98 -28.07
N GLN A 115 -5.81 -33.26 -28.70
CA GLN A 115 -5.41 -33.53 -30.10
C GLN A 115 -4.74 -34.91 -30.24
N GLN A 116 -3.81 -35.25 -29.33
CA GLN A 116 -3.14 -36.55 -29.34
C GLN A 116 -4.12 -37.70 -29.08
N ILE A 117 -5.04 -37.54 -28.12
CA ILE A 117 -6.11 -38.51 -27.84
C ILE A 117 -6.94 -38.75 -29.08
N LYS A 118 -7.41 -37.68 -29.74
CA LYS A 118 -8.21 -37.79 -30.97
C LYS A 118 -7.46 -38.52 -32.08
N ALA A 119 -6.18 -38.21 -32.30
CA ALA A 119 -5.35 -38.87 -33.31
C ALA A 119 -5.17 -40.36 -33.00
N ASN A 120 -4.84 -40.70 -31.75
CA ASN A 120 -4.64 -42.08 -31.32
C ASN A 120 -5.95 -42.89 -31.36
N GLU A 121 -7.10 -42.30 -31.00
CA GLU A 121 -8.41 -42.95 -31.13
C GLU A 121 -8.74 -43.30 -32.57
N GLN A 122 -8.51 -42.38 -33.51
CA GLN A 122 -8.72 -42.63 -34.93
C GLN A 122 -7.81 -43.75 -35.45
N TYR A 123 -6.55 -43.77 -35.02
CA TYR A 123 -5.62 -44.85 -35.35
C TYR A 123 -6.12 -46.19 -34.79
N VAL A 124 -6.35 -46.27 -33.47
CA VAL A 124 -6.78 -47.50 -32.79
C VAL A 124 -8.08 -48.03 -33.37
N ALA A 125 -9.07 -47.17 -33.68
CA ALA A 125 -10.33 -47.58 -34.30
C ALA A 125 -10.10 -48.27 -35.66
N LYS A 126 -9.25 -47.70 -36.54
CA LYS A 126 -8.90 -48.31 -37.82
C LYS A 126 -8.21 -49.67 -37.64
N ARG A 127 -7.30 -49.76 -36.67
CA ARG A 127 -6.56 -51.00 -36.36
C ARG A 127 -7.46 -52.09 -35.80
N LEU A 128 -8.41 -51.75 -34.92
CA LEU A 128 -9.43 -52.69 -34.42
C LEU A 128 -10.29 -53.27 -35.54
N VAL A 129 -10.73 -52.42 -36.50
CA VAL A 129 -11.47 -52.89 -37.68
C VAL A 129 -10.62 -53.84 -38.53
N ALA A 130 -9.33 -53.53 -38.73
CA ALA A 130 -8.42 -54.39 -39.48
C ALA A 130 -8.23 -55.76 -38.80
N LEU A 131 -8.05 -55.78 -37.48
CA LEU A 131 -7.94 -57.01 -36.69
C LEU A 131 -9.24 -57.83 -36.72
N TYR A 132 -10.40 -57.19 -36.68
CA TYR A 132 -11.69 -57.86 -36.82
C TYR A 132 -11.83 -58.54 -38.20
N LYS A 133 -11.50 -57.82 -39.28
CA LYS A 133 -11.53 -58.37 -40.64
C LYS A 133 -10.56 -59.54 -40.79
N LEU A 134 -9.35 -59.41 -40.24
CA LEU A 134 -8.35 -60.49 -40.24
C LEU A 134 -8.84 -61.72 -39.47
N ASN A 135 -9.50 -61.52 -38.32
CA ASN A 135 -10.06 -62.63 -37.54
C ASN A 135 -11.17 -63.36 -38.32
N ARG A 136 -12.02 -62.61 -39.04
CA ARG A 136 -13.09 -63.18 -39.87
C ARG A 136 -12.57 -63.91 -41.11
N LEU A 137 -11.50 -63.40 -41.75
CA LEU A 137 -10.88 -64.00 -42.92
C LEU A 137 -9.92 -65.14 -42.60
N GLY A 138 -9.74 -65.50 -41.32
CA GLY A 138 -8.79 -66.52 -40.90
C GLY A 138 -7.35 -66.01 -40.86
N LYS A 139 -6.76 -65.94 -39.66
CA LYS A 139 -5.37 -65.51 -39.44
C LYS A 139 -4.36 -66.30 -40.29
N PHE A 140 -4.63 -67.60 -40.49
CA PHE A 140 -3.80 -68.48 -41.29
C PHE A 140 -3.90 -68.19 -42.79
N GLN A 141 -5.03 -67.74 -43.32
CA GLN A 141 -5.16 -67.40 -44.75
C GLN A 141 -4.34 -66.17 -45.14
N ALA A 142 -4.21 -65.19 -44.24
CA ALA A 142 -3.35 -64.04 -44.45
C ALA A 142 -1.86 -64.40 -44.52
N LEU A 143 -1.45 -65.44 -43.79
CA LEU A 143 -0.08 -65.96 -43.77
C LEU A 143 0.18 -66.96 -44.91
N ALA A 144 -0.77 -67.87 -45.18
CA ALA A 144 -0.67 -68.95 -46.16
C ALA A 144 -0.79 -68.49 -47.63
N SER A 145 -1.13 -67.22 -47.87
CA SER A 145 -1.06 -66.60 -49.20
C SER A 145 0.36 -66.15 -49.60
N ALA A 146 1.39 -66.57 -48.86
CA ALA A 146 2.78 -66.38 -49.23
C ALA A 146 3.20 -67.43 -50.28
N GLU A 147 3.98 -67.03 -51.26
CA GLU A 147 4.46 -67.90 -52.35
C GLU A 147 5.54 -68.88 -51.86
N ASN A 148 6.25 -68.55 -50.78
CA ASN A 148 7.32 -69.37 -50.21
C ASN A 148 7.55 -69.12 -48.70
N LEU A 149 8.40 -69.95 -48.08
CA LEU A 149 8.71 -69.89 -46.65
C LEU A 149 9.40 -68.58 -46.23
N GLN A 150 10.24 -68.00 -47.09
CA GLN A 150 10.93 -66.75 -46.78
C GLN A 150 9.93 -65.59 -46.69
N GLU A 151 9.01 -65.49 -47.64
CA GLU A 151 7.95 -64.50 -47.64
C GLU A 151 7.03 -64.65 -46.43
N LEU A 152 6.68 -65.89 -46.07
CA LEU A 152 5.88 -66.19 -44.87
C LEU A 152 6.55 -65.63 -43.59
N LEU A 153 7.86 -65.84 -43.43
CA LEU A 153 8.62 -65.32 -42.28
C LEU A 153 8.71 -63.80 -42.27
N GLN A 154 8.89 -63.17 -43.44
CA GLN A 154 8.88 -61.71 -43.57
C GLN A 154 7.52 -61.12 -43.18
N ARG A 155 6.42 -61.69 -43.68
CA ARG A 155 5.05 -61.28 -43.33
C ARG A 155 4.76 -61.43 -41.84
N LYS A 156 5.17 -62.55 -41.21
CA LYS A 156 5.05 -62.75 -39.76
C LYS A 156 5.74 -61.63 -38.98
N ARG A 157 7.01 -61.33 -39.29
CA ARG A 157 7.77 -60.26 -38.62
C ARG A 157 7.13 -58.89 -38.81
N ALA A 158 6.63 -58.59 -40.00
CA ALA A 158 5.92 -57.34 -40.26
C ALA A 158 4.66 -57.21 -39.40
N ILE A 159 3.86 -58.28 -39.27
CA ILE A 159 2.69 -58.29 -38.39
C ILE A 159 3.09 -58.08 -36.92
N GLU A 160 4.14 -58.77 -36.45
CA GLU A 160 4.64 -58.59 -35.08
C GLU A 160 5.07 -57.14 -34.81
N GLN A 161 5.78 -56.50 -35.75
CA GLN A 161 6.16 -55.09 -35.65
C GLN A 161 4.94 -54.16 -35.60
N ILE A 162 3.94 -54.42 -36.45
CA ILE A 162 2.70 -53.64 -36.45
C ILE A 162 1.97 -53.78 -35.11
N LEU A 163 1.87 -55.00 -34.57
CA LEU A 163 1.21 -55.24 -33.28
C LEU A 163 1.96 -54.58 -32.11
N ALA A 164 3.28 -54.59 -32.13
CA ALA A 164 4.09 -53.89 -31.12
C ALA A 164 3.84 -52.37 -31.17
N GLN A 165 3.70 -51.80 -32.37
CA GLN A 165 3.33 -50.41 -32.54
C GLN A 165 1.88 -50.13 -32.08
N ASP A 166 0.93 -51.02 -32.41
CA ASP A 166 -0.47 -50.91 -31.97
C ASP A 166 -0.56 -50.88 -30.43
N GLU A 167 0.18 -51.76 -29.74
CA GLU A 167 0.26 -51.80 -28.28
C GLU A 167 0.81 -50.49 -27.69
N LYS A 168 1.88 -49.95 -28.29
CA LYS A 168 2.45 -48.66 -27.87
C LYS A 168 1.42 -47.54 -27.98
N VAL A 169 0.71 -47.43 -29.11
CA VAL A 169 -0.29 -46.38 -29.32
C VAL A 169 -1.47 -46.50 -28.34
N VAL A 170 -1.90 -47.72 -28.02
CA VAL A 170 -2.94 -47.95 -27.00
C VAL A 170 -2.46 -47.49 -25.62
N LYS A 171 -1.22 -47.83 -25.24
CA LYS A 171 -0.63 -47.37 -23.98
C LYS A 171 -0.54 -45.85 -23.91
N ASP A 172 -0.09 -45.21 -24.98
CA ASP A 172 0.00 -43.76 -25.08
C ASP A 172 -1.38 -43.11 -24.99
N LEU A 173 -2.40 -43.67 -25.64
CA LEU A 173 -3.80 -43.21 -25.51
C LEU A 173 -4.30 -43.27 -24.07
N MET A 174 -4.06 -44.38 -23.37
CA MET A 174 -4.47 -44.54 -21.96
C MET A 174 -3.76 -43.53 -21.05
N ASN A 175 -2.46 -43.33 -21.26
CA ASN A 175 -1.67 -42.36 -20.49
C ASN A 175 -2.14 -40.93 -20.77
N ASN A 176 -2.35 -40.57 -22.03
CA ASN A 176 -2.82 -39.24 -22.42
C ASN A 176 -4.20 -38.95 -21.82
N ARG A 177 -5.12 -39.92 -21.81
CA ARG A 177 -6.43 -39.79 -21.14
C ARG A 177 -6.28 -39.56 -19.63
N ARG A 178 -5.39 -40.29 -18.96
CA ARG A 178 -5.13 -40.10 -17.53
C ARG A 178 -4.57 -38.70 -17.24
N GLU A 179 -3.57 -38.29 -18.02
CA GLU A 179 -2.93 -36.98 -17.87
C GLU A 179 -3.92 -35.84 -18.15
N PHE A 180 -4.78 -36.01 -19.15
CA PHE A 180 -5.81 -35.02 -19.49
C PHE A 180 -6.76 -34.77 -18.32
N GLU A 181 -7.22 -35.81 -17.64
CA GLU A 181 -8.08 -35.67 -16.45
C GLU A 181 -7.36 -34.98 -15.29
N ILE A 182 -6.08 -35.27 -15.08
CA ILE A 182 -5.26 -34.60 -14.05
C ILE A 182 -5.14 -33.11 -14.37
N VAL A 183 -4.74 -32.77 -15.60
CA VAL A 183 -4.58 -31.36 -16.04
C VAL A 183 -5.91 -30.61 -15.98
N ARG A 184 -7.01 -31.26 -16.37
CA ARG A 184 -8.36 -30.69 -16.28
C ARG A 184 -8.74 -30.37 -14.84
N SER A 185 -8.55 -31.31 -13.91
CA SER A 185 -8.81 -31.09 -12.48
C SER A 185 -7.97 -29.95 -11.92
N GLN A 186 -6.70 -29.85 -12.31
CA GLN A 186 -5.81 -28.75 -11.89
C GLN A 186 -6.26 -27.39 -12.45
N LEU A 187 -6.69 -27.37 -13.72
CA LEU A 187 -7.20 -26.17 -14.37
C LEU A 187 -8.45 -25.64 -13.64
N GLU A 188 -9.41 -26.52 -13.34
CA GLU A 188 -10.62 -26.17 -12.57
C GLU A 188 -10.26 -25.65 -11.17
N ALA A 189 -9.35 -26.32 -10.47
CA ALA A 189 -8.87 -25.87 -9.15
C ALA A 189 -8.22 -24.47 -9.21
N ASN A 190 -7.37 -24.21 -10.22
CA ASN A 190 -6.72 -22.92 -10.41
C ASN A 190 -7.73 -21.80 -10.74
N ARG A 191 -8.74 -22.09 -11.58
CA ARG A 191 -9.83 -21.15 -11.90
C ARG A 191 -10.66 -20.82 -10.66
N ASN A 192 -11.02 -21.83 -9.86
CA ASN A 192 -11.75 -21.64 -8.61
C ASN A 192 -10.95 -20.81 -7.60
N LYS A 193 -9.65 -21.11 -7.46
CA LYS A 193 -8.76 -20.34 -6.57
C LYS A 193 -8.67 -18.87 -7.00
N LYS A 194 -8.56 -18.61 -8.30
CA LYS A 194 -8.56 -17.24 -8.85
C LYS A 194 -9.88 -16.52 -8.57
N SER A 195 -11.03 -17.17 -8.78
CA SER A 195 -12.34 -16.58 -8.50
C SER A 195 -12.46 -16.16 -7.03
N ARG A 196 -12.10 -17.05 -6.10
CA ARG A 196 -12.12 -16.75 -4.66
C ARG A 196 -11.24 -15.56 -4.29
N GLN A 197 -10.09 -15.40 -4.95
CA GLN A 197 -9.21 -14.25 -4.73
C GLN A 197 -9.76 -12.95 -5.31
N ALA A 198 -10.46 -13.03 -6.44
CA ALA A 198 -11.14 -11.87 -7.03
C ALA A 198 -12.37 -11.45 -6.18
N ASP A 199 -13.11 -12.41 -5.63
CA ASP A 199 -14.27 -12.13 -4.78
C ASP A 199 -13.85 -11.55 -3.42
N ALA A 200 -12.70 -11.96 -2.87
CA ALA A 200 -12.13 -11.37 -1.66
C ALA A 200 -11.70 -9.89 -1.82
N TYR A 201 -11.78 -9.33 -3.03
CA TYR A 201 -11.48 -7.94 -3.36
C TYR A 201 -12.74 -7.06 -3.46
N ARG A 202 -13.92 -7.66 -3.65
CA ARG A 202 -15.21 -6.95 -3.65
C ARG A 202 -15.70 -6.74 -2.23
#